data_AF-A0A381S5D6-F1
#
_entry.id   AF-A0A381S5D6-F1
#
_cell.length_a   1.000
_cell.length_b   1.000
_cell.length_c   1.000
_cell.angle_alpha   90.00
_cell.angle_beta   90.00
_cell.angle_gamma   90.00
#
_symmetry.space_group_name_H-M   'P 1'
#
loop_
_entity.id
_entity.type
_entity.pdbx_description
1 polymer ?
#
loop_
_entity_poly.entity_id
_entity_poly.type
_entity_poly.pdbx_seq_one_letter_code
_entity_poly.pdbx_strand_id
1 'polypeptide(L)'
;MVFIDTPGIHPAKKLLNRKIVAYATETLRETDLNLWLIEPLPETSLKKDGLSVLHREDQEILKMLSGKERRTVLVLNKIDTILQEQALVSMEKLAKLGDFAEIVPISALKSTNVEHLVETLKKYLSIHPFYFENKQVTDVSERFLASEFVREELFMRLQQEIPYSVAVVVEQFEEDQKCIKIACNICVERDSQKGIIIGKKGQMLKTIGIAAREKIERLLGNKVHLALHVKVLKHWSSNARHLRNLGFN
;
A
#
# COMPACT_ATOMS: atom_id res chain seq x y z
N MET A 1 -10.84 13.43 -9.40
CA MET A 1 -10.19 12.11 -9.47
C MET A 1 -10.00 11.62 -8.05
N VAL A 2 -10.42 10.39 -7.76
CA VAL A 2 -10.25 9.74 -6.47
C VAL A 2 -9.29 8.58 -6.68
N PHE A 3 -8.22 8.52 -5.88
CA PHE A 3 -7.27 7.40 -5.93
C PHE A 3 -7.68 6.36 -4.89
N ILE A 4 -7.76 5.10 -5.32
CA ILE A 4 -8.01 3.96 -4.45
C ILE A 4 -6.72 3.15 -4.40
N ASP A 5 -6.07 3.12 -3.23
CA ASP A 5 -4.89 2.31 -3.04
C ASP A 5 -5.29 0.83 -2.89
N THR A 6 -4.60 -0.04 -3.62
CA THR A 6 -4.77 -1.49 -3.52
C THR A 6 -3.51 -2.08 -2.92
N PRO A 7 -3.59 -2.95 -1.91
CA PRO A 7 -2.39 -3.56 -1.36
C PRO A 7 -1.65 -4.36 -2.43
N GLY A 8 -0.32 -4.45 -2.32
CA GLY A 8 0.53 -5.18 -3.26
C GLY A 8 0.05 -6.62 -3.48
N ILE A 9 -0.15 -6.99 -4.74
CA ILE A 9 -0.63 -8.32 -5.13
C ILE A 9 0.54 -9.30 -5.06
N HIS A 10 0.50 -10.18 -4.07
CA HIS A 10 1.45 -11.28 -3.94
C HIS A 10 0.72 -12.63 -3.85
N PRO A 11 1.17 -13.66 -4.60
CA PRO A 11 0.56 -14.98 -4.54
C PRO A 11 0.76 -15.59 -3.15
N ALA A 12 -0.34 -15.96 -2.47
CA ALA A 12 -0.22 -16.46 -1.10
C ALA A 12 -1.29 -17.49 -0.71
N LYS A 13 -0.88 -18.35 0.24
CA LYS A 13 -1.66 -19.48 0.75
C LYS A 13 -2.66 -19.10 1.86
N LYS A 14 -2.47 -17.96 2.55
CA LYS A 14 -3.24 -17.56 3.75
C LYS A 14 -4.52 -16.79 3.40
N LEU A 15 -5.54 -16.86 4.27
CA LEU A 15 -6.86 -16.25 4.04
C LEU A 15 -6.81 -14.72 3.97
N LEU A 16 -6.01 -14.05 4.81
CA LEU A 16 -5.78 -12.61 4.76
C LEU A 16 -5.32 -12.17 3.37
N ASN A 17 -4.30 -12.85 2.83
CA ASN A 17 -3.76 -12.50 1.53
C ASN A 17 -4.76 -12.80 0.40
N ARG A 18 -5.59 -13.84 0.54
CA ARG A 18 -6.71 -14.08 -0.38
C ARG A 18 -7.75 -12.95 -0.33
N LYS A 19 -8.06 -12.42 0.85
CA LYS A 19 -8.94 -11.25 0.99
C LYS A 19 -8.33 -10.00 0.38
N ILE A 20 -7.03 -9.78 0.59
CA ILE A 20 -6.29 -8.67 -0.02
C ILE A 20 -6.34 -8.75 -1.55
N VAL A 21 -6.08 -9.92 -2.13
CA VAL A 21 -6.17 -10.14 -3.58
C VAL A 21 -7.61 -9.97 -4.08
N ALA A 22 -8.60 -10.47 -3.33
CA ALA A 22 -10.01 -10.30 -3.67
C ALA A 22 -10.42 -8.83 -3.66
N TYR A 23 -10.02 -8.06 -2.65
CA TYR A 23 -10.24 -6.62 -2.57
C TYR A 23 -9.61 -5.91 -3.77
N ALA A 24 -8.34 -6.16 -4.08
CA ALA A 24 -7.68 -5.59 -5.25
C ALA A 24 -8.41 -5.95 -6.56
N THR A 25 -8.88 -7.20 -6.69
CA THR A 25 -9.64 -7.65 -7.87
C THR A 25 -10.98 -6.94 -8.01
N GLU A 26 -11.66 -6.69 -6.89
CA GLU A 26 -12.93 -5.97 -6.87
C GLU A 26 -12.75 -4.50 -7.18
N THR A 27 -11.74 -3.85 -6.58
CA THR A 27 -11.38 -2.47 -6.91
C THR A 27 -11.13 -2.31 -8.41
N LEU A 28 -10.38 -3.23 -9.04
CA LEU A 28 -10.14 -3.24 -10.49
C LEU A 28 -11.41 -3.44 -11.34
N ARG A 29 -12.56 -3.79 -10.76
CA ARG A 29 -13.87 -3.86 -11.45
C ARG A 29 -14.66 -2.58 -11.29
N GLU A 30 -14.56 -1.92 -10.15
CA GLU A 30 -15.36 -0.74 -9.80
C GLU A 30 -14.71 0.58 -10.27
N THR A 31 -13.40 0.59 -10.58
CA THR A 31 -12.68 1.78 -11.04
C THR A 31 -12.91 2.09 -12.52
N ASP A 32 -12.99 3.38 -12.84
CA ASP A 32 -13.07 3.87 -14.23
C ASP A 32 -11.77 3.58 -15.02
N LEU A 33 -10.63 3.66 -14.34
CA LEU A 33 -9.29 3.51 -14.88
C LEU A 33 -8.37 2.86 -13.86
N ASN A 34 -7.51 1.95 -14.31
CA ASN A 34 -6.49 1.28 -13.51
C ASN A 34 -5.12 1.95 -13.74
N LEU A 35 -4.33 2.04 -12.68
CA LEU A 35 -2.93 2.43 -12.77
C LEU A 35 -2.06 1.24 -12.37
N TRP A 36 -1.29 0.71 -13.31
CA TRP A 36 -0.33 -0.34 -13.00
C TRP A 36 1.07 0.25 -12.90
N LEU A 37 1.58 0.38 -11.67
CA LEU A 37 2.93 0.84 -11.41
C LEU A 37 3.91 -0.32 -11.54
N ILE A 38 4.95 -0.14 -12.34
CA ILE A 38 6.02 -1.12 -12.55
C ILE A 38 7.39 -0.44 -12.57
N GLU A 39 8.42 -1.15 -12.10
CA GLU A 39 9.81 -0.69 -12.17
C GLU A 39 10.41 -0.97 -13.57
N PRO A 40 11.51 -0.31 -13.95
CA PRO A 40 12.14 -0.56 -15.22
C PRO A 40 12.69 -1.97 -15.30
N LEU A 41 12.63 -2.56 -16.50
CA LEU A 41 13.10 -3.93 -16.69
C LEU A 41 14.61 -4.00 -16.39
N PRO A 42 15.07 -4.96 -15.57
CA PRO A 42 16.49 -5.13 -15.34
C PRO A 42 17.18 -5.54 -16.64
N GLU A 43 18.47 -5.24 -16.80
CA GLU A 43 19.23 -5.54 -18.01
C GLU A 43 19.12 -7.01 -18.44
N THR A 44 19.06 -7.92 -17.46
CA THR A 44 18.89 -9.36 -17.69
C THR A 44 17.56 -9.73 -18.34
N SER A 45 16.53 -8.90 -18.17
CA SER A 45 15.21 -9.07 -18.80
C SER A 45 15.11 -8.38 -20.16
N LEU A 46 16.00 -7.43 -20.49
CA LEU A 46 15.97 -6.76 -21.81
C LEU A 46 16.29 -7.71 -22.97
N LYS A 47 16.98 -8.83 -22.71
CA LYS A 47 17.25 -9.87 -23.71
C LYS A 47 16.14 -10.91 -23.86
N LYS A 48 15.12 -10.85 -23.02
CA LYS A 48 13.97 -11.77 -23.02
C LYS A 48 12.81 -11.15 -23.77
N ASP A 49 11.83 -11.96 -24.15
CA ASP A 49 10.60 -11.50 -24.82
C ASP A 49 9.34 -12.13 -24.22
N GLY A 50 8.20 -11.53 -24.53
CA GLY A 50 6.90 -11.92 -23.98
C GLY A 50 6.84 -11.83 -22.46
N LEU A 51 6.02 -12.67 -21.83
CA LEU A 51 5.82 -12.68 -20.37
C LEU A 51 7.11 -12.87 -19.56
N SER A 52 8.16 -13.45 -20.15
CA SER A 52 9.41 -13.76 -19.44
C SER A 52 10.25 -12.53 -19.10
N VAL A 53 9.92 -11.36 -19.65
CA VAL A 53 10.54 -10.07 -19.28
C VAL A 53 10.15 -9.64 -17.87
N LEU A 54 8.95 -10.03 -17.43
CA LEU A 54 8.36 -9.65 -16.15
C LEU A 54 8.81 -10.58 -15.02
N HIS A 55 8.89 -10.04 -13.81
CA HIS A 55 8.94 -10.84 -12.59
C HIS A 55 7.64 -11.61 -12.38
N ARG A 56 7.67 -12.64 -11.53
CA ARG A 56 6.53 -13.54 -11.36
C ARG A 56 5.30 -12.80 -10.83
N GLU A 57 5.50 -11.87 -9.90
CA GLU A 57 4.46 -11.04 -9.31
C GLU A 57 3.78 -10.16 -10.37
N ASP A 58 4.58 -9.50 -11.22
CA ASP A 58 4.10 -8.67 -12.32
C ASP A 58 3.32 -9.47 -13.36
N GLN A 59 3.71 -10.73 -13.62
CA GLN A 59 2.95 -11.63 -14.49
C GLN A 59 1.56 -11.95 -13.91
N GLU A 60 1.43 -12.09 -12.59
CA GLU A 60 0.13 -12.32 -11.95
C GLU A 60 -0.75 -11.06 -12.01
N ILE A 61 -0.16 -9.87 -11.83
CA ILE A 61 -0.89 -8.61 -12.00
C ILE A 61 -1.38 -8.48 -13.44
N LEU A 62 -0.53 -8.76 -14.44
CA LEU A 62 -0.92 -8.73 -15.85
C LEU A 62 -2.09 -9.69 -16.14
N LYS A 63 -2.10 -10.90 -15.55
CA LYS A 63 -3.24 -11.83 -15.65
C LYS A 63 -4.51 -11.25 -15.05
N MET A 64 -4.42 -10.56 -13.92
CA MET A 64 -5.59 -9.91 -13.29
C MET A 64 -6.13 -8.74 -14.12
N LEU A 65 -5.26 -8.08 -14.90
CA LEU A 65 -5.59 -7.02 -15.83
C LEU A 65 -6.10 -7.53 -17.18
N SER A 66 -6.12 -8.85 -17.40
CA SER A 66 -6.52 -9.43 -18.68
C SER A 66 -7.96 -9.06 -19.04
N GLY A 67 -8.15 -8.53 -20.25
CA GLY A 67 -9.43 -7.98 -20.72
C GLY A 67 -9.74 -6.56 -20.22
N LYS A 68 -8.83 -5.93 -19.48
CA LYS A 68 -8.93 -4.55 -18.94
C LYS A 68 -7.74 -3.68 -19.32
N GLU A 69 -6.87 -4.15 -20.21
CA GLU A 69 -5.63 -3.48 -20.62
C GLU A 69 -5.94 -2.08 -21.15
N ARG A 70 -6.98 -1.94 -21.98
CA ARG A 70 -7.44 -0.65 -22.55
C ARG A 70 -7.96 0.35 -21.52
N ARG A 71 -8.21 -0.08 -20.29
CA ARG A 71 -8.57 0.77 -19.15
C ARG A 71 -7.43 0.86 -18.14
N THR A 72 -6.22 0.51 -18.53
CA THR A 72 -5.06 0.50 -17.66
C THR A 72 -3.98 1.41 -18.22
N VAL A 73 -3.59 2.42 -17.44
CA VAL A 73 -2.38 3.21 -17.69
C VAL A 73 -1.22 2.50 -17.00
N LEU A 74 -0.22 2.11 -17.78
CA LEU A 74 1.01 1.52 -17.26
C LEU A 74 1.98 2.64 -16.92
N VAL A 75 2.41 2.68 -15.66
CA VAL A 75 3.28 3.71 -15.12
C VAL A 75 4.65 3.10 -14.85
N LEU A 76 5.63 3.41 -15.70
CA LEU A 76 7.02 2.98 -15.52
C LEU A 76 7.69 3.92 -14.52
N ASN A 77 7.70 3.55 -13.24
CA ASN A 77 8.26 4.36 -12.16
C ASN A 77 9.76 4.11 -11.98
N LYS A 78 10.45 4.97 -11.23
CA LYS A 78 11.88 4.90 -10.93
C LYS A 78 12.80 5.04 -12.15
N ILE A 79 12.41 5.80 -13.16
CA ILE A 79 13.29 6.05 -14.33
C ILE A 79 14.59 6.78 -13.96
N ASP A 80 14.67 7.39 -12.76
CA ASP A 80 15.88 8.01 -12.23
C ASP A 80 16.99 7.00 -11.86
N THR A 81 16.70 5.70 -11.83
CA THR A 81 17.68 4.65 -11.51
C THR A 81 18.35 4.04 -12.74
N ILE A 82 17.93 4.43 -13.94
CA ILE A 82 18.38 3.83 -15.21
C ILE A 82 18.66 4.89 -16.28
N LEU A 83 19.33 4.48 -17.35
CA LEU A 83 19.54 5.33 -18.53
C LEU A 83 18.26 5.46 -19.36
N GLN A 84 18.13 6.58 -20.07
CA GLN A 84 16.98 6.87 -20.94
C GLN A 84 16.77 5.78 -22.01
N GLU A 85 17.85 5.25 -22.60
CA GLU A 85 17.78 4.16 -23.58
C GLU A 85 17.14 2.90 -22.98
N GLN A 86 17.51 2.54 -21.76
CA GLN A 86 16.91 1.40 -21.05
C GLN A 86 15.43 1.64 -20.74
N ALA A 87 15.03 2.88 -20.44
CA ALA A 87 13.64 3.22 -20.21
C ALA A 87 12.81 3.05 -21.50
N LEU A 88 13.33 3.52 -22.64
CA LEU A 88 12.71 3.36 -23.95
C LEU A 88 12.51 1.87 -24.31
N VAL A 89 13.55 1.05 -24.15
CA VAL A 89 13.47 -0.40 -24.41
C VAL A 89 12.48 -1.08 -23.45
N SER A 90 12.46 -0.67 -22.18
CA SER A 90 11.50 -1.19 -21.20
C SER A 90 10.07 -0.90 -21.62
N MET A 91 9.78 0.35 -22.00
CA MET A 91 8.46 0.75 -22.50
C MET A 91 8.05 -0.03 -23.75
N GLU A 92 8.96 -0.18 -24.73
CA GLU A 92 8.67 -0.93 -25.95
C GLU A 92 8.32 -2.40 -25.66
N LYS A 93 9.05 -3.05 -24.75
CA LYS A 93 8.76 -4.43 -24.36
C LYS A 93 7.46 -4.56 -23.60
N LEU A 94 7.20 -3.65 -22.66
CA LEU A 94 5.97 -3.64 -21.88
C LEU A 94 4.75 -3.36 -22.77
N ALA A 95 4.86 -2.48 -23.77
CA ALA A 95 3.82 -2.21 -24.75
C ALA A 95 3.39 -3.45 -25.54
N LYS A 96 4.29 -4.42 -25.73
CA LYS A 96 3.98 -5.68 -26.44
C LYS A 96 3.20 -6.69 -25.57
N LEU A 97 3.04 -6.43 -24.27
CA LEU A 97 2.38 -7.36 -23.35
C LEU A 97 0.87 -7.15 -23.27
N GLY A 98 0.35 -6.01 -23.72
CA GLY A 98 -1.07 -5.70 -23.68
C GLY A 98 -1.39 -4.38 -24.38
N ASP A 99 -2.65 -4.21 -24.75
CA ASP A 99 -3.16 -2.99 -25.39
C ASP A 99 -3.52 -1.96 -24.30
N PHE A 100 -2.49 -1.44 -23.63
CA PHE A 100 -2.63 -0.47 -22.54
C PHE A 100 -3.18 0.87 -23.05
N ALA A 101 -3.93 1.57 -22.20
CA ALA A 101 -4.46 2.89 -22.53
C ALA A 101 -3.32 3.89 -22.82
N GLU A 102 -2.31 3.92 -21.94
CA GLU A 102 -1.14 4.76 -22.09
C GLU A 102 0.03 4.17 -21.30
N ILE A 103 1.27 4.50 -21.71
CA ILE A 103 2.50 4.14 -21.00
C ILE A 103 3.21 5.43 -20.62
N VAL A 104 3.33 5.69 -19.32
CA VAL A 104 3.88 6.95 -18.81
C VAL A 104 5.12 6.67 -17.95
N PRO A 105 6.32 7.07 -18.38
CA PRO A 105 7.53 6.96 -17.58
C PRO A 105 7.63 8.11 -16.58
N ILE A 106 7.81 7.78 -15.30
CA ILE A 106 7.92 8.76 -14.21
C ILE A 106 9.09 8.46 -13.26
N SER A 107 9.50 9.48 -12.52
CA SER A 107 10.19 9.29 -11.25
C SER A 107 9.34 9.93 -10.16
N ALA A 108 8.65 9.12 -9.36
CA ALA A 108 7.90 9.63 -8.22
C ALA A 108 8.83 10.33 -7.21
N LEU A 109 10.06 9.83 -7.04
CA LEU A 109 11.05 10.41 -6.12
C LEU A 109 11.53 11.79 -6.58
N LYS A 110 11.76 11.97 -7.88
CA LYS A 110 12.23 13.25 -8.45
C LYS A 110 11.11 14.14 -8.96
N SER A 111 9.85 13.70 -8.84
CA SER A 111 8.67 14.34 -9.43
C SER A 111 8.73 14.49 -10.95
N THR A 112 9.56 13.70 -11.64
CA THR A 112 9.68 13.73 -13.11
C THR A 112 8.42 13.14 -13.75
N ASN A 113 7.80 13.86 -14.69
CA ASN A 113 6.59 13.46 -15.44
C ASN A 113 5.33 13.17 -14.60
N VAL A 114 5.32 13.47 -13.29
CA VAL A 114 4.15 13.21 -12.43
C VAL A 114 2.96 14.09 -12.83
N GLU A 115 3.19 15.35 -13.17
CA GLU A 115 2.14 16.26 -13.66
C GLU A 115 1.56 15.78 -14.99
N HIS A 116 2.43 15.31 -15.89
CA HIS A 116 2.01 14.72 -17.17
C HIS A 116 1.15 13.48 -16.95
N LEU A 117 1.52 12.60 -16.01
CA LEU A 117 0.69 11.46 -15.62
C LEU A 117 -0.70 11.94 -15.18
N VAL A 118 -0.79 12.93 -14.28
CA VAL A 118 -2.09 13.46 -13.82
C VAL A 118 -2.94 13.99 -14.97
N GLU A 119 -2.35 14.74 -15.92
CA GLU A 119 -3.06 15.24 -17.09
C GLU A 119 -3.51 14.11 -18.03
N THR A 120 -2.71 13.06 -18.19
CA THR A 120 -3.10 11.86 -18.93
C THR A 120 -4.29 11.17 -18.29
N LEU A 121 -4.27 10.94 -16.97
CA LEU A 121 -5.38 10.30 -16.26
C LEU A 121 -6.70 11.07 -16.44
N LYS A 122 -6.66 12.41 -16.40
CA LYS A 122 -7.85 13.26 -16.59
C LYS A 122 -8.56 13.01 -17.92
N LYS A 123 -7.84 12.65 -18.99
CA LYS A 123 -8.43 12.41 -20.33
C LYS A 123 -9.33 11.18 -20.37
N TYR A 124 -9.09 10.21 -19.49
CA TYR A 124 -9.84 8.95 -19.45
C TYR A 124 -10.99 8.97 -18.42
N LEU A 125 -11.04 9.99 -17.57
CA LEU A 125 -12.08 10.12 -16.56
C LEU A 125 -13.24 10.97 -17.08
N SER A 126 -14.47 10.50 -16.85
CA SER A 126 -15.67 11.29 -17.12
C SER A 126 -15.82 12.46 -16.15
N ILE A 127 -16.43 13.54 -16.63
CA ILE A 127 -16.82 14.67 -15.78
C ILE A 127 -17.92 14.18 -14.81
N HIS A 128 -17.69 14.37 -13.52
CA HIS A 128 -18.64 14.01 -12.47
C HIS A 128 -18.58 15.04 -11.34
N PRO A 129 -19.70 15.31 -10.63
CA PRO A 129 -19.67 16.06 -9.38
C PRO A 129 -18.66 15.47 -8.38
N PHE A 130 -18.13 16.29 -7.49
CA PHE A 130 -17.23 15.77 -6.47
C PHE A 130 -17.96 14.80 -5.54
N TYR A 131 -17.40 13.60 -5.37
CA TYR A 131 -17.86 12.62 -4.40
C TYR A 131 -17.58 13.04 -2.95
N PHE A 132 -16.58 13.92 -2.75
CA PHE A 132 -16.12 14.40 -1.46
C PHE A 132 -16.02 15.93 -1.46
N GLU A 133 -16.22 16.57 -0.31
CA GLU A 133 -16.07 18.02 -0.20
C GLU A 133 -14.60 18.45 -0.39
N ASN A 134 -14.35 19.65 -0.93
CA ASN A 134 -13.03 20.17 -1.36
C ASN A 134 -11.92 20.19 -0.27
N LYS A 135 -12.23 19.90 1.00
CA LYS A 135 -11.29 19.89 2.14
C LYS A 135 -11.15 18.52 2.80
N GLN A 136 -11.81 17.49 2.28
CA GLN A 136 -11.69 16.14 2.81
C GLN A 136 -10.43 15.48 2.23
N VAL A 137 -9.34 15.50 3.00
CA VAL A 137 -8.05 14.88 2.60
C VAL A 137 -8.17 13.36 2.51
N THR A 138 -9.07 12.75 3.30
CA THR A 138 -9.42 11.32 3.26
C THR A 138 -10.80 11.08 3.89
N ASP A 139 -11.51 10.05 3.45
CA ASP A 139 -12.75 9.51 4.06
C ASP A 139 -12.49 8.65 5.30
N VAL A 140 -11.22 8.53 5.67
CA VAL A 140 -10.76 7.60 6.67
C VAL A 140 -10.68 8.27 8.05
N SER A 141 -11.28 7.64 9.05
CA SER A 141 -11.30 8.16 10.43
C SER A 141 -9.88 8.40 10.98
N GLU A 142 -9.71 9.42 11.82
CA GLU A 142 -8.46 9.70 12.56
C GLU A 142 -7.94 8.47 13.31
N ARG A 143 -8.86 7.66 13.81
CA ARG A 143 -8.60 6.37 14.46
C ARG A 143 -7.85 5.40 13.52
N PHE A 144 -8.29 5.29 12.27
CA PHE A 144 -7.60 4.46 11.30
C PHE A 144 -6.24 5.05 10.94
N LEU A 145 -6.14 6.36 10.69
CA LEU A 145 -4.86 7.01 10.37
C LEU A 145 -3.82 6.81 11.48
N ALA A 146 -4.24 6.87 12.75
CA ALA A 146 -3.37 6.53 13.89
C ALA A 146 -2.87 5.08 13.82
N SER A 147 -3.72 4.13 13.42
CA SER A 147 -3.31 2.74 13.21
C SER A 147 -2.36 2.57 12.01
N GLU A 148 -2.54 3.34 10.93
CA GLU A 148 -1.66 3.33 9.77
C GLU A 148 -0.27 3.83 10.11
N PHE A 149 -0.15 4.95 10.84
CA PHE A 149 1.16 5.45 11.26
C PHE A 149 1.91 4.43 12.12
N VAL A 150 1.23 3.75 13.03
CA VAL A 150 1.85 2.66 13.80
C VAL A 150 2.28 1.51 12.88
N ARG A 151 1.46 1.15 11.89
CA ARG A 151 1.79 0.09 10.92
C ARG A 151 2.97 0.47 10.03
N GLU A 152 3.05 1.71 9.59
CA GLU A 152 4.17 2.26 8.83
C GLU A 152 5.46 2.18 9.64
N GLU A 153 5.45 2.60 10.92
CA GLU A 153 6.63 2.52 11.76
C GLU A 153 7.08 1.07 12.06
N LEU A 154 6.12 0.13 12.14
CA LEU A 154 6.39 -1.32 12.20
C LEU A 154 7.06 -1.79 10.90
N PHE A 155 6.55 -1.37 9.75
CA PHE A 155 7.11 -1.73 8.44
C PHE A 155 8.54 -1.22 8.25
N MET A 156 8.82 0.02 8.63
CA MET A 156 10.15 0.62 8.45
C MET A 156 11.23 -0.02 9.34
N ARG A 157 10.85 -0.56 10.51
CA ARG A 157 11.83 -1.03 11.52
C ARG A 157 11.94 -2.54 11.64
N LEU A 158 10.91 -3.26 11.23
CA LEU A 158 10.91 -4.71 11.29
C LEU A 158 11.35 -5.27 9.94
N GLN A 159 12.19 -6.29 9.98
CA GLN A 159 12.68 -6.98 8.80
C GLN A 159 11.84 -8.24 8.52
N GLN A 160 12.10 -8.87 7.37
CA GLN A 160 11.52 -10.15 6.94
C GLN A 160 9.98 -10.07 6.79
N GLU A 161 9.26 -11.16 7.03
CA GLU A 161 7.81 -11.27 6.81
C GLU A 161 6.96 -10.72 7.97
N ILE A 162 7.58 -10.15 9.01
CA ILE A 162 6.87 -9.71 10.23
C ILE A 162 5.92 -8.54 9.95
N PRO A 163 6.30 -7.46 9.22
CA PRO A 163 5.38 -6.37 8.89
C PRO A 163 4.07 -6.85 8.26
N TYR A 164 4.14 -7.87 7.41
CA TYR A 164 3.01 -8.43 6.66
C TYR A 164 2.14 -9.40 7.49
N SER A 165 2.57 -9.74 8.71
CA SER A 165 1.86 -10.67 9.61
C SER A 165 1.30 -9.98 10.86
N VAL A 166 1.14 -8.65 10.80
CA VAL A 166 0.70 -7.82 11.92
C VAL A 166 -0.59 -7.09 11.57
N ALA A 167 -1.54 -7.04 12.50
CA ALA A 167 -2.66 -6.11 12.46
C ALA A 167 -2.51 -5.07 13.56
N VAL A 168 -2.86 -3.82 13.27
CA VAL A 168 -2.90 -2.74 14.26
C VAL A 168 -4.35 -2.31 14.44
N VAL A 169 -4.83 -2.33 15.68
CA VAL A 169 -6.20 -1.94 16.03
C VAL A 169 -6.16 -0.91 17.14
N VAL A 170 -6.82 0.23 16.93
CA VAL A 170 -7.04 1.19 18.01
C VAL A 170 -8.16 0.66 18.90
N GLU A 171 -7.87 0.38 20.17
CA GLU A 171 -8.85 0.01 21.20
C GLU A 171 -9.49 1.24 21.84
N GLN A 172 -8.73 2.31 22.02
CA GLN A 172 -9.19 3.53 22.68
C GLN A 172 -8.72 4.76 21.91
N PHE A 173 -9.62 5.72 21.75
CA PHE A 173 -9.34 7.04 21.20
C PHE A 173 -10.22 8.02 21.97
N GLU A 174 -9.60 8.79 22.86
CA GLU A 174 -10.27 9.74 23.73
C GLU A 174 -9.64 11.12 23.59
N GLU A 175 -10.46 12.10 23.24
CA GLU A 175 -10.07 13.49 23.21
C GLU A 175 -10.33 14.12 24.58
N ASP A 176 -9.26 14.54 25.25
CA ASP A 176 -9.32 15.35 26.47
C ASP A 176 -8.88 16.78 26.13
N GLN A 177 -9.25 17.76 26.95
CA GLN A 177 -8.99 19.19 26.72
C GLN A 177 -7.48 19.52 26.58
N LYS A 178 -6.59 18.64 27.07
CA LYS A 178 -5.14 18.87 27.09
C LYS A 178 -4.34 17.89 26.23
N CYS A 179 -4.91 16.72 25.89
CA CYS A 179 -4.19 15.64 25.26
C CYS A 179 -5.14 14.59 24.70
N ILE A 180 -4.83 14.04 23.53
CA ILE A 180 -5.56 12.92 22.93
C ILE A 180 -4.91 11.62 23.40
N LYS A 181 -5.70 10.74 24.02
CA LYS A 181 -5.24 9.42 24.50
C LYS A 181 -5.61 8.37 23.47
N ILE A 182 -4.60 7.66 22.97
CA ILE A 182 -4.78 6.61 21.96
C ILE A 182 -4.14 5.33 22.48
N ALA A 183 -4.89 4.22 22.45
CA ALA A 183 -4.36 2.90 22.75
C ALA A 183 -4.49 1.98 21.54
N CYS A 184 -3.36 1.45 21.06
CA CYS A 184 -3.31 0.53 19.93
C CYS A 184 -2.84 -0.86 20.37
N ASN A 185 -3.51 -1.88 19.87
CA ASN A 185 -3.04 -3.26 19.87
C ASN A 185 -2.31 -3.58 18.58
N ILE A 186 -1.13 -4.17 18.73
CA ILE A 186 -0.34 -4.77 17.68
C ILE A 186 -0.52 -6.29 17.80
N CYS A 187 -1.29 -6.85 16.90
CA CYS A 187 -1.69 -8.26 16.90
C CYS A 187 -0.74 -9.08 16.03
N VAL A 188 -0.13 -10.11 16.61
CA VAL A 188 0.79 -11.05 15.94
C VAL A 188 0.30 -12.50 16.01
N GLU A 189 0.82 -13.38 15.16
CA GLU A 189 0.44 -14.80 15.16
C GLU A 189 1.24 -15.65 16.16
N ARG A 190 2.47 -15.26 16.49
CA ARG A 190 3.42 -16.07 17.28
C ARG A 190 4.10 -15.26 18.38
N ASP A 191 4.44 -15.92 19.48
CA ASP A 191 5.20 -15.31 20.58
C ASP A 191 6.59 -14.82 20.16
N SER A 192 7.24 -15.49 19.20
CA SER A 192 8.51 -15.04 18.65
C SER A 192 8.39 -13.67 17.98
N GLN A 193 7.31 -13.44 17.22
CA GLN A 193 7.03 -12.14 16.60
C GLN A 193 6.78 -11.07 17.67
N LYS A 194 6.01 -11.40 18.72
CA LYS A 194 5.79 -10.50 19.87
C LYS A 194 7.11 -10.09 20.50
N GLY A 195 8.02 -11.04 20.73
CA GLY A 195 9.35 -10.79 21.27
C GLY A 195 10.17 -9.83 20.40
N ILE A 196 10.11 -9.99 19.07
CA ILE A 196 10.83 -9.13 18.12
C ILE A 196 10.27 -7.70 18.12
N ILE A 197 8.94 -7.54 18.09
CA ILE A 197 8.29 -6.22 18.10
C ILE A 197 8.59 -5.47 19.40
N ILE A 198 8.54 -6.16 20.54
CA ILE A 198 8.92 -5.58 21.83
C ILE A 198 10.41 -5.19 21.81
N GLY A 199 11.24 -6.09 21.32
CA GLY A 199 12.69 -5.92 21.27
C GLY A 199 13.34 -5.98 22.66
N LYS A 200 14.66 -5.89 22.69
CA LYS A 200 15.44 -5.96 23.93
C LYS A 200 15.00 -4.85 24.90
N LYS A 201 14.52 -5.23 26.09
CA LYS A 201 14.00 -4.30 27.12
C LYS A 201 12.89 -3.35 26.62
N GLY A 202 12.11 -3.74 25.61
CA GLY A 202 11.04 -2.88 25.06
C GLY A 202 11.54 -1.77 24.13
N GLN A 203 12.83 -1.75 23.78
CA GLN A 203 13.44 -0.64 23.04
C GLN A 203 12.85 -0.47 21.64
N MET A 204 12.51 -1.57 20.95
CA MET A 204 11.94 -1.52 19.61
C MET A 204 10.53 -0.92 19.65
N LEU A 205 9.66 -1.43 20.52
CA LEU A 205 8.30 -0.92 20.70
C LEU A 205 8.29 0.56 21.12
N LYS A 206 9.23 0.96 21.99
CA LYS A 206 9.40 2.38 22.38
C LYS A 206 9.76 3.24 21.17
N THR A 207 10.66 2.77 20.32
CA THR A 207 11.11 3.51 19.13
C THR A 207 9.96 3.67 18.12
N ILE A 208 9.21 2.59 17.87
CA ILE A 208 7.99 2.60 17.06
C ILE A 208 6.97 3.60 17.61
N GLY A 209 6.70 3.54 18.92
CA GLY A 209 5.72 4.42 19.58
C GLY A 209 6.09 5.90 19.52
N ILE A 210 7.37 6.24 19.70
CA ILE A 210 7.84 7.64 19.62
C ILE A 210 7.60 8.20 18.21
N ALA A 211 8.05 7.48 17.18
CA ALA A 211 7.94 7.97 15.81
C ALA A 211 6.49 8.02 15.29
N ALA A 212 5.67 7.02 15.65
CA ALA A 212 4.25 7.01 15.29
C ALA A 212 3.52 8.17 15.98
N ARG A 213 3.78 8.41 17.28
CA ARG A 213 3.20 9.52 18.03
C ARG A 213 3.52 10.87 17.40
N GLU A 214 4.75 11.11 16.97
CA GLU A 214 5.14 12.38 16.31
C GLU A 214 4.34 12.65 15.03
N LYS A 215 4.08 11.62 14.22
CA LYS A 215 3.23 11.74 13.02
C LYS A 215 1.78 12.01 13.38
N ILE A 216 1.24 11.33 14.39
CA ILE A 216 -0.13 11.52 14.86
C ILE A 216 -0.32 12.92 15.46
N GLU A 217 0.63 13.42 16.27
CA GLU A 217 0.56 14.78 16.82
C GLU A 217 0.53 15.84 15.71
N ARG A 218 1.32 15.64 14.64
CA ARG A 218 1.31 16.52 13.48
C ARG A 218 -0.03 16.49 12.75
N LEU A 219 -0.63 15.31 12.59
CA LEU A 219 -1.92 15.14 11.93
C LEU A 219 -3.03 15.83 12.74
N LEU A 220 -3.10 15.58 14.05
CA LEU A 220 -4.21 16.03 14.91
C LEU A 220 -4.02 17.45 15.43
N GLY A 221 -2.83 18.04 15.30
CA GLY A 221 -2.52 19.37 15.80
C GLY A 221 -2.57 19.48 17.34
N ASN A 222 -2.51 18.36 18.06
CA ASN A 222 -2.64 18.29 19.51
C ASN A 222 -1.60 17.32 20.10
N LYS A 223 -1.35 17.42 21.41
CA LYS A 223 -0.50 16.45 22.13
C LYS A 223 -1.19 15.10 22.19
N VAL A 224 -0.41 14.04 22.03
CA VAL A 224 -0.93 12.67 21.98
C VAL A 224 -0.20 11.80 23.00
N HIS A 225 -0.96 11.08 23.81
CA HIS A 225 -0.48 9.98 24.62
C HIS A 225 -0.79 8.66 23.90
N LEU A 226 0.22 8.09 23.22
CA LEU A 226 0.10 6.84 22.48
C LEU A 226 0.57 5.65 23.34
N ALA A 227 -0.35 4.75 23.67
CA ALA A 227 -0.07 3.48 24.32
C ALA A 227 -0.08 2.33 23.30
N LEU A 228 1.00 1.55 23.22
CA LEU A 228 1.10 0.39 22.33
C LEU A 228 1.18 -0.91 23.13
N HIS A 229 0.33 -1.87 22.79
CA HIS A 229 0.31 -3.21 23.40
C HIS A 229 0.51 -4.29 22.33
N VAL A 230 1.38 -5.26 22.57
CA VAL A 230 1.59 -6.38 21.64
C VAL A 230 0.85 -7.62 22.14
N LYS A 231 -0.16 -8.07 21.39
CA LYS A 231 -1.01 -9.23 21.73
C LYS A 231 -0.79 -10.36 20.71
N VAL A 232 -0.72 -11.60 21.18
CA VAL A 232 -0.65 -12.78 20.31
C VAL A 232 -2.07 -13.28 20.06
N LEU A 233 -2.49 -13.27 18.80
CA LEU A 233 -3.73 -13.85 18.32
C LEU A 233 -3.41 -14.99 17.36
N LYS A 234 -3.41 -16.23 17.86
CA LYS A 234 -3.02 -17.39 17.05
C LYS A 234 -3.95 -17.53 15.83
N HIS A 235 -3.35 -17.72 14.65
CA HIS A 235 -4.05 -17.96 13.38
C HIS A 235 -5.05 -16.87 12.98
N TRP A 236 -4.89 -15.64 13.46
CA TRP A 236 -5.84 -14.56 13.16
C TRP A 236 -5.94 -14.30 11.66
N SER A 237 -4.82 -14.40 10.91
CA SER A 237 -4.79 -14.18 9.46
C SER A 237 -5.50 -15.28 8.65
N SER A 238 -5.81 -16.41 9.27
CA SER A 238 -6.53 -17.55 8.68
C SER A 238 -7.97 -17.68 9.19
N ASN A 239 -8.39 -16.83 10.13
CA ASN A 239 -9.69 -16.94 10.80
C ASN A 239 -10.61 -15.79 10.39
N ALA A 240 -11.71 -16.11 9.70
CA ALA A 240 -12.65 -15.12 9.18
C ALA A 240 -13.30 -14.24 10.26
N ARG A 241 -13.54 -14.76 11.47
CA ARG A 241 -14.06 -13.96 12.60
C ARG A 241 -13.02 -12.95 13.07
N HIS A 242 -11.76 -13.37 13.20
CA HIS A 242 -10.69 -12.44 13.57
C HIS A 242 -10.48 -11.38 12.49
N LEU A 243 -10.48 -11.75 11.21
CA LEU A 243 -10.34 -10.79 10.11
C LEU A 243 -11.44 -9.71 10.14
N ARG A 244 -12.71 -10.10 10.29
CA ARG A 244 -13.82 -9.14 10.43
C ARG A 244 -13.64 -8.22 11.65
N ASN A 245 -13.27 -8.79 12.80
CA ASN A 245 -13.06 -8.01 14.02
C ASN A 245 -11.88 -7.04 13.93
N LEU A 246 -10.92 -7.31 13.04
CA LEU A 246 -9.74 -6.48 12.78
C LEU A 246 -9.97 -5.49 11.62
N GLY A 247 -11.19 -5.42 11.07
CA GLY A 247 -11.54 -4.50 9.98
C GLY A 247 -11.26 -5.01 8.56
N PHE A 248 -10.80 -6.27 8.41
CA PHE A 248 -10.63 -6.92 7.11
C PHE A 248 -11.95 -7.61 6.70
N ASN A 249 -12.88 -6.82 6.17
CA ASN A 249 -14.17 -7.30 5.68
C ASN A 249 -14.05 -7.99 4.32
#